data_AF-A0A4R5A865-F1
#
_entry.id   AF-A0A4R5A865-F1
#
_cell.length_a   1.000
_cell.length_b   1.000
_cell.length_c   1.000
_cell.angle_alpha   90.00
_cell.angle_beta   90.00
_cell.angle_gamma   90.00
#
_symmetry.space_group_name_H-M   'P 1'
#
loop_
_entity.id
_entity.type
_entity.pdbx_description
1 polymer ?
#
loop_
_entity_poly.entity_id
_entity_poly.type
_entity_poly.pdbx_seq_one_letter_code
_entity_poly.pdbx_strand_id
1 'polypeptide(L)'
;MRKLGISALVAATLFLAACGGDDESGDDATTSSEETAAAETPGDDATGDAAAEEEGGEAGATGLQAALLAAEDLPEGATVSAFDVAQLSSAGESMAQLLEGVTYEPADCQAYDANPLQKDGAEAAGMTATSGTDVLVNAVYTNASADDVASVQEYYDRCGEITISGEAAGQPLDMTVRTSTVEAPEVDADEVVAVETVTESAAMPAVPTRVIYMIDGDRGVYVAGNPESTTFDLDALAAAALEKLKAQG
;
A
#
# COMPACT_ATOMS: atom_id res chain seq x y z
N MET A 1 12.80 22.30 -14.88
CA MET A 1 13.07 21.24 -13.88
C MET A 1 11.79 20.90 -13.13
N ARG A 2 10.87 20.16 -13.78
CA ARG A 2 9.54 19.76 -13.25
C ARG A 2 9.33 18.23 -13.29
N LYS A 3 10.39 17.47 -13.60
CA LYS A 3 10.31 16.03 -13.92
C LYS A 3 10.70 15.09 -12.77
N LEU A 4 11.30 15.61 -11.69
CA LEU A 4 11.83 14.77 -10.60
C LEU A 4 10.77 14.39 -9.55
N GLY A 5 9.77 15.24 -9.30
CA GLY A 5 8.73 14.98 -8.31
C GLY A 5 7.71 13.90 -8.73
N ILE A 6 7.60 13.62 -10.03
CA ILE A 6 6.73 12.56 -10.54
C ILE A 6 7.42 11.20 -10.39
N SER A 7 8.75 11.14 -10.48
CA SER A 7 9.52 9.90 -10.45
C SER A 7 9.54 9.24 -9.07
N ALA A 8 9.66 10.01 -7.99
CA ALA A 8 9.58 9.46 -6.62
C ALA A 8 8.16 8.98 -6.28
N LEU A 9 7.13 9.70 -6.77
CA LEU A 9 5.74 9.30 -6.61
C LEU A 9 5.46 8.01 -7.39
N VAL A 10 6.02 7.85 -8.59
CA VAL A 10 5.91 6.64 -9.43
C VAL A 10 6.65 5.46 -8.80
N ALA A 11 7.82 5.64 -8.19
CA ALA A 11 8.50 4.55 -7.46
C ALA A 11 7.72 4.13 -6.21
N ALA A 12 7.23 5.08 -5.40
CA ALA A 12 6.41 4.79 -4.23
C ALA A 12 5.04 4.19 -4.59
N THR A 13 4.42 4.64 -5.68
CA THR A 13 3.18 4.02 -6.20
C THR A 13 3.45 2.68 -6.86
N LEU A 14 4.57 2.46 -7.54
CA LEU A 14 4.96 1.13 -8.03
C LEU A 14 5.14 0.14 -6.87
N PHE A 15 5.68 0.55 -5.72
CA PHE A 15 5.77 -0.32 -4.54
C PHE A 15 4.44 -0.58 -3.84
N LEU A 16 3.49 0.35 -3.88
CA LEU A 16 2.15 0.19 -3.29
C LEU A 16 1.13 -0.45 -4.25
N ALA A 17 1.38 -0.40 -5.57
CA ALA A 17 0.48 -0.85 -6.62
C ALA A 17 0.95 -2.12 -7.36
N ALA A 18 2.18 -2.58 -7.16
CA ALA A 18 2.68 -3.81 -7.79
C ALA A 18 2.11 -5.10 -7.18
N CYS A 19 1.08 -5.03 -6.33
CA CYS A 19 0.38 -6.19 -5.83
C CYS A 19 -1.13 -5.96 -5.92
N GLY A 20 -1.70 -6.37 -7.03
CA GLY A 20 -3.12 -6.25 -7.34
C GLY A 20 -3.38 -6.81 -8.73
N GLY A 21 -3.24 -8.13 -8.87
CA GLY A 21 -3.44 -8.84 -10.13
C GLY A 21 -3.97 -10.25 -9.93
N ASP A 22 -5.30 -10.33 -9.76
CA ASP A 22 -6.25 -11.41 -10.09
C ASP A 22 -5.92 -12.88 -9.76
N ASP A 23 -6.74 -13.47 -8.88
CA ASP A 23 -6.97 -14.92 -8.81
C ASP A 23 -8.36 -15.24 -9.41
N GLU A 24 -8.40 -16.32 -10.20
CA GLU A 24 -9.37 -16.58 -11.27
C GLU A 24 -10.80 -16.96 -10.83
N SER A 25 -11.78 -16.80 -11.73
CA SER A 25 -12.93 -17.72 -11.81
C SER A 25 -13.48 -17.82 -13.23
N GLY A 26 -13.26 -18.96 -13.86
CA GLY A 26 -13.95 -19.36 -15.09
C GLY A 26 -15.43 -19.67 -14.87
N ASP A 27 -16.26 -19.39 -15.88
CA ASP A 27 -17.03 -20.41 -16.63
C ASP A 27 -17.69 -19.76 -17.86
N ASP A 28 -17.96 -20.61 -18.84
CA ASP A 28 -18.47 -20.36 -20.18
C ASP A 28 -19.97 -19.97 -20.19
N ALA A 29 -20.40 -19.12 -21.13
CA ALA A 29 -21.53 -19.38 -22.03
C ALA A 29 -22.16 -18.12 -22.69
N THR A 30 -22.29 -18.24 -24.00
CA THR A 30 -23.03 -17.47 -25.01
C THR A 30 -24.42 -16.94 -24.65
N THR A 31 -24.80 -15.74 -25.16
CA THR A 31 -25.91 -15.52 -26.13
C THR A 31 -26.16 -14.02 -26.43
N SER A 32 -26.53 -13.72 -27.69
CA SER A 32 -26.93 -12.40 -28.21
C SER A 32 -28.31 -11.94 -27.75
N SER A 33 -28.54 -10.62 -27.64
CA SER A 33 -29.46 -9.82 -28.50
C SER A 33 -29.79 -8.42 -27.94
N GLU A 34 -29.79 -7.43 -28.84
CA GLU A 34 -30.71 -6.26 -29.04
C GLU A 34 -31.26 -5.47 -27.83
N GLU A 35 -30.99 -4.17 -27.74
CA GLU A 35 -31.75 -3.01 -28.29
C GLU A 35 -32.90 -2.50 -27.39
N THR A 36 -32.86 -1.18 -27.20
CA THR A 36 -33.70 -0.23 -26.44
C THR A 36 -35.22 -0.41 -26.43
N ALA A 37 -35.86 -0.07 -25.29
CA ALA A 37 -37.00 0.87 -25.22
C ALA A 37 -37.37 1.25 -23.77
N ALA A 38 -37.80 2.51 -23.60
CA ALA A 38 -38.19 3.20 -22.37
C ALA A 38 -39.57 2.79 -21.81
N ALA A 39 -39.87 3.14 -20.54
CA ALA A 39 -41.05 3.93 -20.13
C ALA A 39 -41.26 4.03 -18.60
N GLU A 40 -41.48 5.27 -18.14
CA GLU A 40 -42.51 5.75 -17.17
C GLU A 40 -42.47 5.42 -15.65
N THR A 41 -42.33 6.49 -14.85
CA THR A 41 -42.83 6.72 -13.45
C THR A 41 -44.29 7.27 -13.55
N PRO A 42 -45.17 7.44 -12.51
CA PRO A 42 -44.95 7.55 -11.05
C PRO A 42 -46.10 7.08 -10.09
N GLY A 43 -45.92 7.32 -8.77
CA GLY A 43 -46.96 7.47 -7.71
C GLY A 43 -46.90 6.42 -6.59
N ASP A 44 -47.18 6.66 -5.31
CA ASP A 44 -47.60 7.84 -4.52
C ASP A 44 -47.63 7.39 -3.02
N ASP A 45 -47.34 8.32 -2.11
CA ASP A 45 -47.78 8.44 -0.70
C ASP A 45 -47.52 7.41 0.44
N ALA A 46 -46.72 7.91 1.41
CA ALA A 46 -47.08 8.24 2.80
C ALA A 46 -46.88 7.25 3.99
N THR A 47 -46.07 7.76 4.95
CA THR A 47 -46.17 7.72 6.43
C THR A 47 -45.84 6.45 7.25
N GLY A 48 -44.93 6.59 8.22
CA GLY A 48 -44.83 5.70 9.39
C GLY A 48 -43.51 5.83 10.17
N ASP A 49 -43.60 6.22 11.43
CA ASP A 49 -42.55 6.63 12.39
C ASP A 49 -41.74 5.47 13.02
N ALA A 50 -40.58 5.84 13.57
CA ALA A 50 -39.83 5.23 14.68
C ALA A 50 -39.03 3.90 14.53
N ALA A 51 -37.71 4.11 14.46
CA ALA A 51 -36.65 3.52 15.29
C ALA A 51 -36.48 1.99 15.38
N ALA A 52 -35.36 1.52 14.83
CA ALA A 52 -34.48 0.58 15.50
C ALA A 52 -33.04 0.83 15.01
N GLU A 53 -32.13 0.87 15.97
CA GLU A 53 -30.71 1.14 15.83
C GLU A 53 -30.03 0.05 15.02
N GLU A 54 -29.23 0.45 14.04
CA GLU A 54 -28.10 -0.34 13.53
C GLU A 54 -26.86 0.53 13.75
N GLU A 55 -26.41 0.56 15.01
CA GLU A 55 -24.99 0.74 15.29
C GLU A 55 -24.26 -0.48 14.69
N GLY A 56 -23.37 -0.25 13.74
CA GLY A 56 -22.46 -1.28 13.26
C GLY A 56 -22.10 -1.12 11.79
N GLY A 57 -21.09 -0.31 11.50
CA GLY A 57 -20.54 -0.29 10.15
C GLY A 57 -19.54 0.81 9.81
N GLU A 58 -19.28 1.77 10.69
CA GLU A 58 -18.48 2.96 10.35
C GLU A 58 -17.39 3.30 11.38
N ALA A 59 -16.97 2.31 12.18
CA ALA A 59 -15.96 2.46 13.24
C ALA A 59 -14.60 1.81 12.92
N GLY A 60 -14.53 0.92 11.92
CA GLY A 60 -13.36 0.09 11.65
C GLY A 60 -12.17 0.87 11.08
N ALA A 61 -12.38 1.54 9.94
CA ALA A 61 -11.33 2.39 9.34
C ALA A 61 -11.08 3.66 10.17
N THR A 62 -12.15 4.33 10.65
CA THR A 62 -12.08 5.59 11.43
C THR A 62 -11.25 5.48 12.70
N GLY A 63 -11.22 4.30 13.34
CA GLY A 63 -10.37 4.04 14.49
C GLY A 63 -8.87 4.01 14.16
N LEU A 64 -8.50 3.41 13.02
CA LEU A 64 -7.10 3.26 12.62
C LEU A 64 -6.44 4.57 12.17
N GLN A 65 -7.21 5.53 11.63
CA GLN A 65 -6.62 6.83 11.26
C GLN A 65 -6.04 7.59 12.46
N ALA A 66 -6.54 7.37 13.68
CA ALA A 66 -5.98 8.00 14.88
C ALA A 66 -4.60 7.45 15.24
N ALA A 67 -4.26 6.23 14.81
CA ALA A 67 -2.96 5.61 15.00
C ALA A 67 -1.89 6.08 14.00
N LEU A 68 -2.29 6.74 12.91
CA LEU A 68 -1.36 7.24 11.88
C LEU A 68 -0.57 8.45 12.38
N LEU A 69 0.65 8.61 11.89
CA LEU A 69 1.43 9.84 12.08
C LEU A 69 0.63 11.06 11.58
N ALA A 70 0.68 12.14 12.35
CA ALA A 70 0.02 13.41 12.04
C ALA A 70 1.06 14.52 11.82
N ALA A 71 0.62 15.70 11.38
CA ALA A 71 1.51 16.82 11.09
C ALA A 71 2.41 17.23 12.26
N GLU A 72 1.96 17.03 13.51
CA GLU A 72 2.72 17.29 14.73
C GLU A 72 3.84 16.28 15.01
N ASP A 73 3.75 15.08 14.45
CA ASP A 73 4.76 14.03 14.57
C ASP A 73 5.86 14.16 13.49
N LEU A 74 5.69 15.10 12.55
CA LEU A 74 6.51 15.22 11.36
C LEU A 74 7.36 16.51 11.37
N PRO A 75 8.47 16.53 10.61
CA PRO A 75 9.27 17.73 10.41
C PRO A 75 8.42 18.91 9.91
N GLU A 76 8.77 20.12 10.37
CA GLU A 76 8.07 21.34 9.98
C GLU A 76 8.04 21.52 8.45
N GLY A 77 6.85 21.78 7.91
CA GLY A 77 6.65 21.96 6.46
C GLY A 77 6.34 20.69 5.68
N ALA A 78 6.32 19.52 6.31
CA ALA A 78 5.81 18.30 5.69
C ALA A 78 4.30 18.44 5.37
N THR A 79 3.90 18.04 4.17
CA THR A 79 2.49 17.98 3.77
C THR A 79 1.99 16.55 3.92
N VAL A 80 0.92 16.36 4.69
CA VAL A 80 0.31 15.05 4.95
C VAL A 80 -0.92 14.85 4.07
N SER A 81 -1.06 13.65 3.51
CA SER A 81 -2.26 13.20 2.80
C SER A 81 -2.60 11.80 3.26
N ALA A 82 -3.74 11.64 3.94
CA ALA A 82 -4.28 10.34 4.28
C ALA A 82 -4.83 9.65 3.03
N PHE A 83 -4.72 8.33 2.99
CA PHE A 83 -5.38 7.50 1.98
C PHE A 83 -5.98 6.27 2.66
N ASP A 84 -7.06 5.78 2.07
CA ASP A 84 -7.62 4.49 2.44
C ASP A 84 -6.83 3.39 1.74
N VAL A 85 -6.44 2.33 2.46
CA VAL A 85 -5.67 1.22 1.87
C VAL A 85 -6.52 0.44 0.87
N ALA A 86 -7.85 0.41 1.04
CA ALA A 86 -8.76 -0.13 0.04
C ALA A 86 -8.77 0.71 -1.25
N GLN A 87 -8.60 2.03 -1.14
CA GLN A 87 -8.42 2.89 -2.32
C GLN A 87 -7.07 2.63 -3.01
N LEU A 88 -6.04 2.26 -2.26
CA LEU A 88 -4.75 1.83 -2.80
C LEU A 88 -4.87 0.55 -3.62
N SER A 89 -5.67 -0.42 -3.18
CA SER A 89 -5.95 -1.63 -3.97
C SER A 89 -6.59 -1.29 -5.32
N SER A 90 -7.57 -0.37 -5.33
CA SER A 90 -8.20 0.10 -6.59
C SER A 90 -7.25 0.88 -7.51
N ALA A 91 -6.30 1.62 -6.92
CA ALA A 91 -5.22 2.27 -7.67
C ALA A 91 -4.21 1.24 -8.18
N GLY A 92 -3.98 0.17 -7.42
CA GLY A 92 -3.24 -1.04 -7.78
C GLY A 92 -3.79 -1.70 -9.03
N GLU A 93 -5.09 -2.02 -9.04
CA GLU A 93 -5.80 -2.59 -10.19
C GLU A 93 -5.72 -1.67 -11.42
N SER A 94 -5.87 -0.36 -11.22
CA SER A 94 -5.74 0.64 -12.28
C SER A 94 -4.31 0.73 -12.85
N MET A 95 -3.29 0.51 -12.01
CA MET A 95 -1.89 0.44 -12.44
C MET A 95 -1.56 -0.91 -13.08
N ALA A 96 -2.14 -2.02 -12.61
CA ALA A 96 -2.00 -3.33 -13.23
C ALA A 96 -2.50 -3.32 -14.68
N GLN A 97 -3.62 -2.63 -14.94
CA GLN A 97 -4.10 -2.38 -16.31
C GLN A 97 -3.11 -1.58 -17.17
N LEU A 98 -2.37 -0.64 -16.58
CA LEU A 98 -1.32 0.12 -17.29
C LEU A 98 -0.05 -0.70 -17.55
N LEU A 99 0.09 -1.82 -16.83
CA LEU A 99 1.18 -2.78 -16.94
C LEU A 99 0.78 -4.04 -17.74
N GLU A 100 -0.40 -4.04 -18.40
CA GLU A 100 -0.78 -5.09 -19.35
C GLU A 100 0.29 -5.22 -20.44
N GLY A 101 1.07 -6.31 -20.40
CA GLY A 101 2.21 -6.55 -21.31
C GLY A 101 3.58 -6.45 -20.65
N VAL A 102 3.64 -6.23 -19.33
CA VAL A 102 4.85 -6.35 -18.52
C VAL A 102 5.02 -7.80 -18.04
N THR A 103 6.27 -8.22 -17.95
CA THR A 103 6.69 -9.54 -17.49
C THR A 103 7.61 -9.40 -16.29
N TYR A 104 7.49 -10.32 -15.36
CA TYR A 104 8.28 -10.40 -14.14
C TYR A 104 9.18 -11.62 -14.23
N GLU A 105 10.45 -11.45 -13.85
CA GLU A 105 11.40 -12.54 -13.68
C GLU A 105 12.02 -12.44 -12.28
N PRO A 106 11.74 -13.39 -11.37
CA PRO A 106 10.87 -14.56 -11.52
C PRO A 106 9.37 -14.21 -11.67
N ALA A 107 8.61 -15.01 -12.43
CA ALA A 107 7.19 -14.73 -12.71
C ALA A 107 6.28 -14.87 -11.49
N ASP A 108 6.64 -15.76 -10.56
CA ASP A 108 5.98 -15.96 -9.27
C ASP A 108 6.21 -14.81 -8.27
N CYS A 109 7.01 -13.81 -8.65
CA CYS A 109 7.22 -12.58 -7.89
C CYS A 109 6.36 -11.41 -8.38
N GLN A 110 5.43 -11.66 -9.31
CA GLN A 110 4.44 -10.66 -9.74
C GLN A 110 3.38 -10.42 -8.65
N ALA A 111 2.95 -11.48 -7.97
CA ALA A 111 1.97 -11.40 -6.89
C ALA A 111 2.68 -11.36 -5.54
N TYR A 112 2.25 -10.46 -4.68
CA TYR A 112 2.70 -10.37 -3.28
C TYR A 112 1.51 -10.57 -2.34
N ASP A 113 0.84 -11.72 -2.48
CA ASP A 113 -0.33 -12.10 -1.68
C ASP A 113 -0.02 -12.18 -0.16
N ALA A 114 1.28 -12.19 0.18
CA ALA A 114 1.79 -12.10 1.54
C ALA A 114 1.85 -10.65 2.08
N ASN A 115 1.36 -9.64 1.34
CA ASN A 115 1.30 -8.26 1.81
C ASN A 115 0.34 -8.13 3.01
N PRO A 116 0.84 -7.82 4.22
CA PRO A 116 0.01 -7.77 5.42
C PRO A 116 -1.10 -6.71 5.36
N LEU A 117 -0.89 -5.63 4.57
CA LEU A 117 -1.85 -4.54 4.39
C LEU A 117 -3.08 -4.93 3.55
N GLN A 118 -3.01 -6.03 2.81
CA GLN A 118 -4.07 -6.51 1.91
C GLN A 118 -4.62 -7.88 2.33
N LYS A 119 -4.19 -8.40 3.48
CA LYS A 119 -4.63 -9.69 4.01
C LYS A 119 -6.13 -9.72 4.23
N ASP A 120 -6.76 -10.85 3.89
CA ASP A 120 -8.19 -11.02 4.07
C ASP A 120 -8.63 -10.77 5.52
N GLY A 121 -9.65 -9.92 5.66
CA GLY A 121 -10.21 -9.53 6.95
C GLY A 121 -9.38 -8.51 7.73
N ALA A 122 -8.21 -8.06 7.23
CA ALA A 122 -7.49 -6.95 7.81
C ALA A 122 -8.17 -5.61 7.45
N GLU A 123 -8.32 -4.74 8.44
CA GLU A 123 -8.63 -3.33 8.22
C GLU A 123 -7.30 -2.57 8.19
N ALA A 124 -7.14 -1.62 7.28
CA ALA A 124 -5.90 -0.87 7.16
C ALA A 124 -6.16 0.61 6.82
N ALA A 125 -5.29 1.48 7.34
CA ALA A 125 -5.29 2.91 7.05
C ALA A 125 -3.87 3.36 6.72
N GLY A 126 -3.71 4.37 5.87
CA GLY A 126 -2.39 4.89 5.55
C GLY A 126 -2.36 6.39 5.32
N MET A 127 -1.15 6.92 5.34
CA MET A 127 -0.85 8.29 5.00
C MET A 127 0.45 8.38 4.21
N THR A 128 0.53 9.40 3.38
CA THR A 128 1.80 9.88 2.81
C THR A 128 2.14 11.23 3.43
N ALA A 129 3.43 11.46 3.67
CA ALA A 129 3.94 12.78 3.98
C ALA A 129 5.04 13.14 2.98
N THR A 130 4.99 14.36 2.46
CA THR A 130 5.96 14.83 1.46
C THR A 130 6.66 16.09 1.95
N SER A 131 7.98 16.14 1.79
CA SER A 131 8.78 17.33 2.03
C SER A 131 9.84 17.47 0.93
N GLY A 132 9.69 18.48 0.07
CA GLY A 132 10.54 18.63 -1.11
C GLY A 132 10.43 17.43 -2.05
N THR A 133 11.47 16.60 -2.10
CA THR A 133 11.52 15.34 -2.87
C THR A 133 11.37 14.10 -2.01
N ASP A 134 11.42 14.24 -0.69
CA ASP A 134 11.30 13.13 0.24
C ASP A 134 9.84 12.76 0.43
N VAL A 135 9.58 11.46 0.47
CA VAL A 135 8.27 10.87 0.70
C VAL A 135 8.40 9.86 1.84
N LEU A 136 7.48 9.97 2.79
CA LEU A 136 7.24 9.02 3.86
C LEU A 136 5.88 8.39 3.63
N VAL A 137 5.79 7.08 3.80
CA VAL A 137 4.54 6.34 3.89
C VAL A 137 4.46 5.78 5.30
N ASN A 138 3.32 5.95 5.95
CA ASN A 138 3.00 5.28 7.20
C ASN A 138 1.63 4.62 7.03
N ALA A 139 1.53 3.35 7.39
CA ALA A 139 0.27 2.62 7.43
C ALA A 139 0.16 1.80 8.70
N VAL A 140 -1.07 1.52 9.08
CA VAL A 140 -1.42 0.66 10.21
C VAL A 140 -2.49 -0.33 9.76
N TYR A 141 -2.48 -1.52 10.34
CA TYR A 141 -3.42 -2.58 9.99
C TYR A 141 -3.77 -3.47 11.18
N THR A 142 -4.93 -4.11 11.13
CA THR A 142 -5.39 -5.11 12.11
C THR A 142 -5.11 -6.54 11.64
N ASN A 143 -5.35 -7.52 12.52
CA ASN A 143 -5.09 -8.95 12.28
C ASN A 143 -3.63 -9.26 11.93
N ALA A 144 -2.71 -8.45 12.48
CA ALA A 144 -1.30 -8.67 12.41
C ALA A 144 -0.87 -9.85 13.29
N SER A 145 0.18 -10.53 12.87
CA SER A 145 0.70 -11.73 13.49
C SER A 145 2.16 -11.95 13.09
N ALA A 146 2.95 -12.62 13.93
CA ALA A 146 4.35 -12.93 13.61
C ALA A 146 4.54 -13.64 12.26
N ASP A 147 3.53 -14.40 11.81
CA ASP A 147 3.52 -15.05 10.50
C ASP A 147 3.56 -14.03 9.35
N ASP A 148 3.06 -12.81 9.54
CA ASP A 148 3.11 -11.76 8.53
C ASP A 148 4.56 -11.29 8.30
N VAL A 149 5.34 -11.08 9.37
CA VAL A 149 6.77 -10.74 9.27
C VAL A 149 7.57 -11.90 8.67
N ALA A 150 7.27 -13.13 9.05
CA ALA A 150 7.92 -14.31 8.47
C ALA A 150 7.61 -14.44 6.96
N SER A 151 6.37 -14.20 6.56
CA SER A 151 5.94 -14.26 5.16
C SER A 151 6.58 -13.16 4.31
N VAL A 152 6.72 -11.95 4.87
CA VAL A 152 7.46 -10.83 4.24
C VAL A 152 8.92 -11.24 3.99
N GLN A 153 9.58 -11.83 4.98
CA GLN A 153 10.97 -12.29 4.84
C GLN A 153 11.09 -13.40 3.80
N GLU A 154 10.22 -14.42 3.86
CA GLU A 154 10.22 -15.52 2.88
C GLU A 154 10.02 -15.01 1.45
N TYR A 155 9.10 -14.06 1.26
CA TYR A 155 8.88 -13.43 -0.03
C TYR A 155 10.14 -12.73 -0.53
N TYR A 156 10.78 -11.87 0.27
CA TYR A 156 11.97 -11.15 -0.17
C TYR A 156 13.22 -12.03 -0.27
N ASP A 157 13.31 -13.14 0.45
CA ASP A 157 14.37 -14.13 0.25
C ASP A 157 14.22 -14.86 -1.10
N ARG A 158 12.97 -15.13 -1.52
CA ARG A 158 12.66 -15.75 -2.82
C ARG A 158 12.75 -14.74 -3.98
N CYS A 159 12.23 -13.55 -3.77
CA CYS A 159 12.00 -12.49 -4.76
C CYS A 159 12.91 -11.27 -4.55
N GLY A 160 14.08 -11.47 -3.93
CA GLY A 160 15.03 -10.38 -3.62
C GLY A 160 15.68 -9.73 -4.84
N GLU A 161 15.52 -10.29 -6.03
CA GLU A 161 15.80 -9.63 -7.30
C GLU A 161 14.67 -9.93 -8.27
N ILE A 162 14.04 -8.88 -8.79
CA ILE A 162 12.95 -8.97 -9.76
C ILE A 162 13.32 -8.09 -10.95
N THR A 163 13.36 -8.68 -12.15
CA THR A 163 13.41 -7.91 -13.39
C THR A 163 12.01 -7.75 -13.96
N ILE A 164 11.65 -6.51 -14.25
CA ILE A 164 10.36 -6.09 -14.78
C ILE A 164 10.63 -5.54 -16.17
N SER A 165 10.09 -6.22 -17.20
CA SER A 165 10.32 -5.85 -18.60
C SER A 165 9.04 -5.86 -19.43
N GLY A 166 8.89 -4.93 -20.37
CA GLY A 166 7.72 -4.88 -21.24
C GLY A 166 7.48 -3.49 -21.83
N GLU A 167 6.21 -3.18 -22.07
CA GLU A 167 5.76 -1.85 -22.48
C GLU A 167 4.68 -1.37 -21.51
N ALA A 168 4.84 -0.16 -20.97
CA ALA A 168 3.85 0.47 -20.10
C ALA A 168 3.54 1.86 -20.66
N ALA A 169 2.25 2.16 -20.87
CA ALA A 169 1.79 3.43 -21.46
C ALA A 169 2.51 3.81 -22.79
N GLY A 170 2.82 2.82 -23.63
CA GLY A 170 3.52 3.03 -24.91
C GLY A 170 5.00 3.39 -24.78
N GLN A 171 5.62 3.13 -23.61
CA GLN A 171 7.05 3.29 -23.38
C GLN A 171 7.67 1.95 -22.99
N PRO A 172 8.86 1.60 -23.52
CA PRO A 172 9.56 0.41 -23.09
C PRO A 172 9.94 0.54 -21.61
N LEU A 173 9.61 -0.48 -20.84
CA LEU A 173 9.95 -0.63 -19.44
C LEU A 173 11.01 -1.72 -19.32
N ASP A 174 12.12 -1.39 -18.68
CA ASP A 174 13.17 -2.33 -18.29
C ASP A 174 13.74 -1.84 -16.97
N MET A 175 13.42 -2.57 -15.91
CA MET A 175 13.68 -2.18 -14.54
C MET A 175 14.09 -3.41 -13.74
N THR A 176 15.07 -3.27 -12.88
CA THR A 176 15.44 -4.30 -11.90
C THR A 176 15.21 -3.75 -10.51
N VAL A 177 14.49 -4.51 -9.70
CA VAL A 177 14.22 -4.24 -8.30
C VAL A 177 15.06 -5.21 -7.49
N ARG A 178 15.94 -4.71 -6.63
CA ARG A 178 16.72 -5.53 -5.69
C ARG A 178 16.31 -5.23 -4.27
N THR A 179 15.87 -6.23 -3.54
CA THR A 179 15.50 -6.13 -2.14
C THR A 179 16.46 -6.95 -1.28
N SER A 180 16.84 -6.38 -0.14
CA SER A 180 17.63 -7.07 0.89
C SER A 180 17.09 -6.73 2.27
N THR A 181 17.06 -7.73 3.15
CA THR A 181 16.82 -7.52 4.57
C THR A 181 18.00 -6.76 5.18
N VAL A 182 17.70 -5.71 5.94
CA VAL A 182 18.68 -4.86 6.63
C VAL A 182 18.44 -4.88 8.14
N GLU A 183 19.35 -4.25 8.89
CA GLU A 183 19.15 -4.09 10.33
C GLU A 183 17.87 -3.28 10.58
N ALA A 184 17.00 -3.80 11.44
CA ALA A 184 15.79 -3.12 11.88
C ALA A 184 16.09 -2.12 13.01
N PRO A 185 15.29 -1.05 13.17
CA PRO A 185 15.43 -0.16 14.32
C PRO A 185 15.17 -0.91 15.64
N GLU A 186 15.89 -0.53 16.70
CA GLU A 186 15.65 -1.04 18.04
C GLU A 186 14.37 -0.42 18.62
N VAL A 187 13.25 -1.13 18.50
CA VAL A 187 11.93 -0.73 19.00
C VAL A 187 11.32 -1.83 19.86
N ASP A 188 10.40 -1.45 20.77
CA ASP A 188 9.67 -2.38 21.63
C ASP A 188 8.48 -3.00 20.88
N ALA A 189 8.72 -3.65 19.74
CA ALA A 189 7.69 -4.38 19.00
C ALA A 189 7.75 -5.87 19.36
N ASP A 190 6.63 -6.60 19.20
CA ASP A 190 6.63 -8.05 19.31
C ASP A 190 7.47 -8.68 18.19
N GLU A 191 7.34 -8.15 16.97
CA GLU A 191 8.14 -8.53 15.81
C GLU A 191 8.51 -7.29 14.99
N VAL A 192 9.71 -7.30 14.40
CA VAL A 192 10.16 -6.22 13.50
C VAL A 192 11.05 -6.77 12.39
N VAL A 193 10.83 -6.28 11.17
CA VAL A 193 11.74 -6.51 10.03
C VAL A 193 11.91 -5.22 9.23
N ALA A 194 13.13 -4.97 8.77
CA ALA A 194 13.41 -3.91 7.81
C ALA A 194 13.98 -4.50 6.53
N VAL A 195 13.48 -4.02 5.40
CA VAL A 195 13.99 -4.36 4.07
C VAL A 195 14.30 -3.09 3.32
N GLU A 196 15.38 -3.11 2.54
CA GLU A 196 15.71 -2.05 1.60
C GLU A 196 15.55 -2.56 0.20
N THR A 197 14.87 -1.77 -0.62
CA THR A 197 14.69 -2.04 -2.03
C THR A 197 15.34 -0.94 -2.85
N VAL A 198 16.15 -1.32 -3.82
CA VAL A 198 16.74 -0.44 -4.81
C VAL A 198 16.12 -0.73 -6.16
N THR A 199 15.49 0.28 -6.74
CA THR A 199 14.94 0.19 -8.09
C THR A 199 15.91 0.84 -9.08
N GLU A 200 16.34 0.07 -10.08
CA GLU A 200 17.26 0.52 -11.12
C GLU A 200 16.61 0.41 -12.50
N SER A 201 16.79 1.43 -13.34
CA SER A 201 16.45 1.35 -14.77
C SER A 201 17.43 2.19 -15.59
N ALA A 202 17.56 1.94 -16.88
CA ALA A 202 18.39 2.79 -17.74
C ALA A 202 17.88 4.25 -17.82
N ALA A 203 16.60 4.47 -17.53
CA ALA A 203 15.93 5.76 -17.64
C ALA A 203 15.95 6.58 -16.34
N MET A 204 16.24 5.95 -15.19
CA MET A 204 16.14 6.60 -13.88
C MET A 204 17.33 6.23 -12.98
N PRO A 205 17.83 7.18 -12.17
CA PRO A 205 18.83 6.85 -11.16
C PRO A 205 18.27 5.83 -10.17
N ALA A 206 19.16 5.04 -9.56
CA ALA A 206 18.80 4.13 -8.49
C ALA A 206 18.10 4.90 -7.35
N VAL A 207 16.92 4.44 -6.95
CA VAL A 207 16.17 5.03 -5.83
C VAL A 207 16.04 3.98 -4.74
N PRO A 208 16.75 4.12 -3.61
CA PRO A 208 16.57 3.25 -2.46
C PRO A 208 15.27 3.62 -1.73
N THR A 209 14.57 2.60 -1.24
CA THR A 209 13.42 2.73 -0.34
C THR A 209 13.59 1.70 0.76
N ARG A 210 13.56 2.15 2.02
CA ARG A 210 13.54 1.28 3.18
C ARG A 210 12.10 1.14 3.63
N VAL A 211 11.72 -0.09 3.99
CA VAL A 211 10.42 -0.45 4.51
C VAL A 211 10.64 -1.15 5.85
N ILE A 212 9.93 -0.72 6.87
CA ILE A 212 9.99 -1.24 8.23
C ILE A 212 8.59 -1.74 8.58
N TYR A 213 8.47 -3.04 8.84
CA TYR A 213 7.27 -3.69 9.34
C TYR A 213 7.46 -3.95 10.83
N MET A 214 6.48 -3.57 11.63
CA MET A 214 6.45 -3.78 13.08
C MET A 214 5.10 -4.37 13.47
N ILE A 215 5.09 -5.27 14.45
CA ILE A 215 3.89 -5.88 15.01
C ILE A 215 3.82 -5.61 16.51
N ASP A 216 2.64 -5.24 16.99
CA ASP A 216 2.30 -5.07 18.39
C ASP A 216 0.91 -5.67 18.65
N GLY A 217 0.86 -6.79 19.36
CA GLY A 217 -0.37 -7.55 19.56
C GLY A 217 -0.99 -8.06 18.26
N ASP A 218 -2.23 -7.67 18.01
CA ASP A 218 -3.00 -8.00 16.80
C ASP A 218 -2.96 -6.88 15.74
N ARG A 219 -2.08 -5.89 15.91
CA ARG A 219 -1.94 -4.76 15.00
C ARG A 219 -0.52 -4.61 14.49
N GLY A 220 -0.41 -4.05 13.29
CA GLY A 220 0.86 -3.83 12.64
C GLY A 220 1.03 -2.39 12.18
N VAL A 221 2.29 -1.97 12.11
CA VAL A 221 2.72 -0.69 11.57
C VAL A 221 3.66 -0.94 10.41
N TYR A 222 3.46 -0.15 9.36
CA TYR A 222 4.30 -0.07 8.19
C TYR A 222 4.86 1.34 8.09
N VAL A 223 6.17 1.48 7.94
CA VAL A 223 6.83 2.77 7.64
C VAL A 223 7.77 2.58 6.45
N ALA A 224 7.64 3.42 5.43
CA ALA A 224 8.53 3.39 4.28
C ALA A 224 8.98 4.78 3.84
N GLY A 225 10.20 4.87 3.29
CA GLY A 225 10.73 6.09 2.72
C GLY A 225 12.15 5.93 2.23
N ASN A 226 12.77 7.03 1.80
CA ASN A 226 14.17 7.03 1.40
C ASN A 226 15.09 6.91 2.64
N PRO A 227 15.91 5.86 2.78
CA PRO A 227 16.82 5.71 3.92
C PRO A 227 17.90 6.79 3.99
N GLU A 228 18.16 7.49 2.88
CA GLU A 228 19.13 8.59 2.81
C GLU A 228 18.46 9.97 3.04
N SER A 229 17.17 10.01 3.37
CA SER A 229 16.49 11.27 3.64
C SER A 229 17.12 11.99 4.83
N THR A 230 17.42 13.27 4.66
CA THR A 230 17.82 14.15 5.77
C THR A 230 16.64 14.83 6.44
N THR A 231 15.42 14.60 5.92
CA THR A 231 14.18 15.18 6.42
C THR A 231 13.42 14.18 7.28
N PHE A 232 13.20 12.96 6.78
CA PHE A 232 12.47 11.91 7.46
C PHE A 232 13.45 10.89 8.03
N ASP A 233 13.71 10.99 9.33
CA ASP A 233 14.46 9.96 10.07
C ASP A 233 13.56 8.73 10.26
N LEU A 234 13.76 7.70 9.44
CA LEU A 234 12.88 6.54 9.39
C LEU A 234 12.89 5.73 10.69
N ASP A 235 14.02 5.64 11.39
CA ASP A 235 14.10 4.87 12.63
C ASP A 235 13.34 5.60 13.75
N ALA A 236 13.51 6.92 13.85
CA ALA A 236 12.76 7.74 14.81
C ALA A 236 11.26 7.76 14.50
N LEU A 237 10.89 7.83 13.22
CA LEU A 237 9.48 7.83 12.79
C LEU A 237 8.83 6.46 12.96
N ALA A 238 9.57 5.36 12.76
CA ALA A 238 9.11 4.01 13.05
C ALA A 238 8.79 3.83 14.53
N ALA A 239 9.70 4.27 15.42
CA ALA A 239 9.45 4.27 16.86
C ALA A 239 8.23 5.12 17.25
N ALA A 240 8.10 6.33 16.70
CA ALA A 240 6.97 7.20 16.96
C ALA A 240 5.62 6.60 16.48
N ALA A 241 5.62 5.98 15.30
CA ALA A 241 4.43 5.32 14.76
C ALA A 241 3.99 4.12 15.62
N LEU A 242 4.95 3.33 16.11
CA LEU A 242 4.68 2.21 17.02
C LEU A 242 4.09 2.69 18.36
N GLU A 243 4.69 3.71 18.98
CA GLU A 243 4.17 4.29 20.22
C GLU A 243 2.76 4.86 20.04
N LYS A 244 2.48 5.47 18.88
CA LYS A 244 1.17 6.01 18.55
C LYS A 244 0.11 4.91 18.36
N LEU A 245 0.49 3.78 17.76
CA LEU A 245 -0.36 2.59 17.67
C LEU A 245 -0.68 2.04 19.07
N LYS A 246 0.34 1.85 19.91
CA LYS A 246 0.20 1.37 21.30
C LYS A 246 -0.72 2.26 22.14
N ALA A 247 -0.68 3.58 21.90
CA ALA A 247 -1.54 4.53 22.59
C ALA A 247 -3.04 4.36 22.27
N GLN A 248 -3.40 3.62 21.22
CA GLN A 248 -4.79 3.30 20.89
C GLN A 248 -5.37 2.13 21.71
N GLY A 249 -4.55 1.42 22.49
CA GLY A 249 -4.95 0.22 23.24
C GLY A 249 -5.26 -0.97 22.35
#